data_AF-A0A5J4S8T8-F1
#
_entry.id   AF-A0A5J4S8T8-F1
#
_cell.length_a   1.000
_cell.length_b   1.000
_cell.length_c   1.000
_cell.angle_alpha   90.00
_cell.angle_beta   90.00
_cell.angle_gamma   90.00
#
_symmetry.space_group_name_H-M   'P 1'
#
loop_
_entity.id
_entity.type
_entity.pdbx_description
1 polymer ?
#
loop_
_entity_poly.entity_id
_entity_poly.type
_entity_poly.pdbx_seq_one_letter_code
_entity_poly.pdbx_strand_id
1 'polypeptide(L)' 'MKTYLVTGAAGFIGANYLKYILAKYKDMKVVALDLLTYAGNLGTIAADIDNERCVFVKGDICDASLVNRLFDEYRFD' A
#
# COMPACT_ATOMS: atom_id res chain seq x y z
N MET A 1 -14.25 -4.16 -8.18
CA MET A 1 -13.17 -3.68 -7.32
C MET A 1 -11.80 -3.90 -7.93
N LYS A 2 -11.13 -2.82 -8.35
CA LYS A 2 -9.72 -2.86 -8.79
C LYS A 2 -8.78 -2.86 -7.59
N THR A 3 -7.63 -3.54 -7.69
CA THR A 3 -6.62 -3.62 -6.63
C THR A 3 -5.31 -3.01 -7.09
N TYR A 4 -4.82 -2.01 -6.35
CA TYR A 4 -3.58 -1.31 -6.67
C TYR A 4 -2.51 -1.56 -5.62
N LEU A 5 -1.28 -1.78 -6.07
CA LEU A 5 -0.09 -1.78 -5.23
C LEU A 5 0.50 -0.37 -5.14
N VAL A 6 0.64 0.15 -3.93
CA VAL A 6 1.32 1.43 -3.67
C VAL A 6 2.62 1.13 -2.93
N THR A 7 3.75 1.27 -3.61
CA THR A 7 5.08 1.12 -3.00
C THR A 7 5.59 2.44 -2.42
N GLY A 8 6.32 2.40 -1.31
CA GLY A 8 6.73 3.64 -0.63
C GLY A 8 5.53 4.37 -0.01
N ALA A 9 4.49 3.62 0.36
CA ALA A 9 3.20 4.13 0.80
C ALA A 9 3.25 4.94 2.11
N ALA A 10 4.28 4.75 2.95
CA ALA A 10 4.46 5.48 4.20
C ALA A 10 5.39 6.70 4.05
N GLY A 11 5.86 6.99 2.83
CA GLY A 11 6.58 8.23 2.50
C GLY A 11 5.65 9.41 2.23
N PHE A 12 6.21 10.59 1.98
CA PHE A 12 5.44 11.83 1.83
C PHE A 12 4.40 11.79 0.69
N ILE A 13 4.83 11.45 -0.54
CA ILE A 13 3.93 11.39 -1.70
C ILE A 13 3.04 10.14 -1.61
N GLY A 14 3.61 8.99 -1.25
CA GLY A 14 2.87 7.72 -1.13
C GLY A 14 1.69 7.81 -0.17
N ALA A 15 1.89 8.39 1.00
CA ALA A 15 0.85 8.53 2.01
C ALA A 15 -0.29 9.44 1.53
N ASN A 16 0.04 10.58 0.91
CA ASN A 16 -0.97 11.50 0.37
C ASN A 16 -1.70 10.90 -0.82
N TYR A 17 -1.00 10.19 -1.71
CA TYR A 17 -1.60 9.47 -2.82
C TYR A 17 -2.60 8.44 -2.31
N LEU A 18 -2.20 7.57 -1.37
CA LEU A 18 -3.03 6.55 -0.74
C LEU A 18 -4.32 7.16 -0.15
N LYS A 19 -4.20 8.22 0.65
CA LYS A 19 -5.35 8.94 1.22
C LYS A 19 -6.27 9.49 0.15
N TYR A 20 -5.70 10.14 -0.86
CA TYR A 20 -6.45 10.73 -1.96
C TYR A 20 -7.25 9.67 -2.72
N ILE A 21 -6.62 8.55 -3.09
CA ILE A 21 -7.30 7.51 -3.85
C ILE A 21 -8.38 6.82 -3.01
N LEU A 22 -8.12 6.50 -1.74
CA LEU A 22 -9.09 5.88 -0.82
C LEU A 22 -10.31 6.76 -0.58
N ALA A 23 -10.11 8.09 -0.51
CA ALA A 23 -11.20 9.04 -0.40
C ALA A 23 -12.02 9.12 -1.69
N LYS A 24 -11.34 9.23 -2.85
CA LYS A 24 -11.94 9.48 -4.17
C LYS A 24 -12.68 8.28 -4.74
N TYR A 25 -12.13 7.07 -4.60
CA TYR A 25 -12.69 5.86 -5.21
C TYR A 25 -13.20 4.90 -4.14
N LYS A 26 -14.50 4.58 -4.21
CA LYS A 26 -15.15 3.70 -3.24
C LYS A 26 -15.00 2.21 -3.58
N ASP A 27 -14.99 1.86 -4.87
CA ASP A 27 -14.82 0.50 -5.39
C ASP A 27 -13.37 0.20 -5.78
N MET A 28 -12.45 0.29 -4.82
CA MET A 28 -11.06 -0.16 -5.01
C MET A 28 -10.44 -0.65 -3.71
N LYS A 29 -9.36 -1.42 -3.86
CA LYS A 29 -8.48 -1.89 -2.79
C LYS A 29 -7.05 -1.41 -3.03
N VAL A 30 -6.34 -1.11 -1.96
CA VAL A 30 -4.95 -0.69 -1.95
C VAL A 30 -4.15 -1.66 -1.08
N VAL A 31 -3.05 -2.16 -1.62
CA VAL A 31 -2.00 -2.82 -0.85
C VAL A 31 -0.84 -1.84 -0.73
N ALA A 32 -0.61 -1.34 0.47
CA ALA A 32 0.45 -0.41 0.80
C ALA A 32 1.72 -1.19 1.19
N LEU A 33 2.71 -1.22 0.30
CA LEU A 33 4.00 -1.86 0.53
C LEU A 33 5.04 -0.81 0.90
N ASP A 34 5.65 -0.95 2.08
CA ASP A 34 6.72 -0.05 2.51
C ASP A 34 7.74 -0.77 3.40
N LEU A 35 9.02 -0.48 3.21
CA LEU A 35 10.10 -1.05 4.03
C LEU A 35 10.24 -0.32 5.38
N LEU A 36 9.62 0.86 5.51
CA LEU A 36 9.78 1.78 6.65
C LEU A 36 11.25 2.14 6.88
N THR A 37 11.92 2.57 5.81
CA THR A 37 13.25 3.18 5.92
C THR A 37 13.16 4.52 6.66
N TYR A 38 14.28 5.25 6.76
CA TYR A 38 14.34 6.54 7.45
C TYR A 38 13.22 7.53 7.05
N ALA A 39 12.81 7.54 5.77
CA ALA A 39 11.78 8.46 5.27
C ALA A 39 10.34 7.93 5.41
N GLY A 40 10.16 6.67 5.82
CA GLY A 40 8.85 6.04 5.97
C GLY A 40 8.31 6.17 7.39
N ASN A 41 7.07 6.63 7.54
CA ASN A 41 6.41 6.74 8.84
C ASN A 41 5.00 6.13 8.79
N LEU A 42 4.83 4.95 9.41
CA LEU A 42 3.56 4.25 9.47
C LEU A 42 2.43 5.10 10.10
N GLY A 43 2.78 5.98 11.04
CA GLY A 43 1.82 6.89 11.67
C GLY A 43 1.13 7.85 10.69
N THR A 44 1.70 8.06 9.50
CA THR A 44 1.08 8.89 8.45
C THR A 44 -0.13 8.23 7.80
N ILE A 45 -0.20 6.90 7.78
CA ILE A 45 -1.27 6.11 7.11
C ILE A 45 -2.00 5.15 8.06
N ALA A 46 -1.62 5.09 9.34
CA ALA A 46 -2.15 4.11 10.30
C ALA A 46 -3.69 4.13 10.42
N ALA A 47 -4.30 5.31 10.32
CA ALA A 47 -5.76 5.47 10.39
C ALA A 47 -6.49 5.05 9.10
N ASP A 48 -5.76 4.91 8.00
CA ASP A 48 -6.30 4.54 6.69
C ASP A 48 -6.29 3.02 6.47
N ILE A 49 -5.57 2.25 7.30
CA ILE A 49 -5.46 0.79 7.21
C ILE A 49 -6.67 0.14 7.90
N ASP A 50 -7.57 -0.43 7.10
CA ASP A 50 -8.81 -1.08 7.56
C ASP A 50 -8.82 -2.61 7.36
N ASN A 51 -7.78 -3.16 6.72
CA ASN A 51 -7.66 -4.57 6.30
C ASN A 51 -8.75 -5.06 5.33
N GLU A 52 -9.52 -4.14 4.74
CA GLU A 52 -10.54 -4.42 3.74
C GLU A 52 -10.16 -3.75 2.42
N ARG A 53 -10.17 -2.41 2.41
CA ARG A 53 -9.81 -1.57 1.25
C ARG A 53 -8.39 -1.06 1.30
N CYS A 54 -7.74 -1.08 2.46
CA CYS A 54 -6.34 -0.71 2.63
C CYS A 54 -5.65 -1.73 3.53
N VAL A 55 -4.73 -2.49 2.94
CA VAL A 55 -3.89 -3.48 3.62
C VAL A 55 -2.46 -2.98 3.63
N PHE A 56 -1.77 -3.08 4.77
CA PHE A 56 -0.36 -2.71 4.87
C PHE A 56 0.53 -3.95 4.88
N VAL A 57 1.58 -3.92 4.06
CA VAL A 57 2.64 -4.93 4.01
C VAL A 57 3.97 -4.25 4.29
N LYS A 58 4.62 -4.65 5.38
CA LYS A 58 6.01 -4.22 5.62
C LYS A 58 6.95 -5.10 4.82
N GLY A 59 7.72 -4.51 3.91
CA GLY A 59 8.68 -5.28 3.10
C GLY A 59 9.44 -4.43 2.10
N ASP A 60 10.49 -5.02 1.52
CA ASP A 60 11.32 -4.40 0.49
C ASP A 60 10.79 -4.77 -0.90
N ILE A 61 10.69 -3.78 -1.79
CA ILE A 61 10.39 -4.00 -3.20
C ILE A 61 11.50 -4.79 -3.93
N CYS A 62 12.72 -4.78 -3.38
CA CYS A 62 13.83 -5.58 -3.88
C CYS A 62 13.70 -7.09 -3.55
N ASP A 63 12.80 -7.47 -2.63
CA ASP A 63 12.49 -8.88 -2.35
C ASP A 63 11.54 -9.43 -3.43
N ALA A 64 12.12 -9.99 -4.48
CA ALA A 64 11.37 -10.60 -5.58
C ALA A 64 10.40 -11.70 -5.12
N SER A 65 10.75 -12.45 -4.06
CA SER A 65 9.88 -13.53 -3.55
C SER A 65 8.65 -12.96 -2.85
N LEU A 66 8.80 -11.87 -2.09
CA LEU A 66 7.67 -11.13 -1.53
C LEU A 66 6.80 -10.55 -2.64
N VAL A 67 7.40 -9.83 -3.59
CA VAL A 67 6.64 -9.16 -4.66
C VAL A 67 5.86 -10.18 -5.48
N ASN A 68 6.48 -11.29 -5.90
CA ASN A 68 5.80 -12.34 -6.65
C ASN A 68 4.59 -12.91 -5.88
N ARG A 69 4.75 -13.20 -4.57
CA ARG A 69 3.63 -13.65 -3.72
C ARG A 69 2.50 -12.63 -3.67
N LEU A 70 2.80 -11.34 -3.56
CA LEU A 70 1.78 -10.29 -3.55
C LEU A 70 1.03 -10.21 -4.89
N PHE A 71 1.73 -10.33 -6.02
CA PHE A 71 1.09 -10.36 -7.34
C PHE A 71 0.18 -11.59 -7.52
N ASP A 72 0.59 -12.76 -7.01
CA ASP A 72 -0.22 -13.98 -7.04
C ASP A 72 -1.48 -13.88 -6.16
N GLU A 73 -1.33 -13.33 -4.95
CA GLU A 73 -2.37 -13.20 -3.93
C GLU A 73 -3.41 -12.14 -4.29
N TYR A 74 -2.96 -10.93 -4.65
CA TYR A 74 -3.84 -9.77 -4.78
C TYR A 74 -4.29 -9.49 -6.21
N ARG A 75 -3.67 -10.11 -7.22
CA ARG A 75 -4.03 -9.95 -8.65
C ARG A 75 -4.18 -8.48 -9.02
N PHE A 76 -3.12 -7.69 -8.80
CA PHE A 76 -3.10 -6.25 -9.04
C PHE A 76 -3.49 -5.89 -10.49
N ASP A 77 -4.20 -4.78 -10.66
CA ASP A 77 -4.59 -4.19 -11.96
C ASP A 77 -3.49 -3.29 -12.58
#